data_AF-A0A9X8YQH7-F1
#
_entry.id   AF-A0A9X8YQH7-F1
#
_cell.length_a   1.000
_cell.length_b   1.000
_cell.length_c   1.000
_cell.angle_alpha   90.00
_cell.angle_beta   90.00
_cell.angle_gamma   90.00
#
_symmetry.space_group_name_H-M   'P 1'
#
loop_
_entity.id
_entity.type
_entity.pdbx_description
1 polymer ?
#
loop_
_entity_poly.entity_id
_entity_poly.type
_entity_poly.pdbx_seq_one_letter_code
_entity_poly.pdbx_strand_id
1 'polypeptide(L)'
;ILAENGVATEVLAGEQAACELAALDDVDQVTAAIVGAAGLLPTLAAIRAGKQVLLANKESLVTCGRLFMDAVRQSQAQLLPLDSEHNAIFQSLPESIQRQLGYSSLDSHGVSRIVLTGSGGPFRTTPLDQFAAMTPDQACAHPNWSMGRKISVDSATMMNKGLEYIEARWLFNASAEQMEVILHPQSVIHSMVRYADGSVLAQLGTPDMRTPIAHAMAYPQRVNSGVEALDFCRIGSLTFAEPERERYPCLYLAIDAFEAGQAATTALNAA
;
A
#
# COMPACT_ATOMS: atom_id res chain seq x y z
N ILE A 1 -20.20 18.42 -24.66
CA ILE A 1 -19.48 18.90 -23.45
C ILE A 1 -18.10 19.48 -23.78
N LEU A 2 -17.07 18.70 -24.13
CA LEU A 2 -15.71 19.25 -24.35
C LEU A 2 -15.66 20.28 -25.49
N ALA A 3 -16.19 19.94 -26.67
CA ALA A 3 -16.27 20.84 -27.81
C ALA A 3 -17.11 22.11 -27.53
N GLU A 4 -18.20 21.96 -26.78
CA GLU A 4 -19.07 23.08 -26.37
C GLU A 4 -18.38 24.05 -25.40
N ASN A 5 -17.37 23.58 -24.66
CA ASN A 5 -16.57 24.40 -23.74
C ASN A 5 -15.23 24.85 -24.36
N GLY A 6 -15.00 24.62 -25.66
CA GLY A 6 -13.76 25.01 -26.35
C GLY A 6 -12.50 24.31 -25.84
N VAL A 7 -12.65 23.12 -25.23
CA VAL A 7 -11.53 22.36 -24.67
C VAL A 7 -10.98 21.40 -25.72
N ALA A 8 -9.67 21.46 -25.98
CA ALA A 8 -8.98 20.70 -27.04
C ALA A 8 -8.61 19.25 -26.64
N THR A 9 -9.17 18.73 -25.55
CA THR A 9 -8.88 17.37 -25.06
C THR A 9 -9.37 16.32 -26.06
N GLU A 10 -8.45 15.46 -26.50
CA GLU A 10 -8.78 14.26 -27.28
C GLU A 10 -9.32 13.16 -26.36
N VAL A 11 -10.41 12.51 -26.77
CA VAL A 11 -11.06 11.43 -26.01
C VAL A 11 -10.68 10.09 -26.61
N LEU A 12 -9.96 9.29 -25.84
CA LEU A 12 -9.60 7.92 -26.17
C LEU A 12 -10.40 6.94 -25.31
N ALA A 13 -10.45 5.66 -25.72
CA ALA A 13 -11.20 4.64 -24.99
C ALA A 13 -10.53 3.26 -25.07
N GLY A 14 -10.75 2.44 -24.05
CA GLY A 14 -10.26 1.07 -23.94
C GLY A 14 -8.95 0.93 -23.16
N GLU A 15 -8.62 -0.31 -22.80
CA GLU A 15 -7.41 -0.65 -22.04
C GLU A 15 -6.12 -0.28 -22.79
N GLN A 16 -6.10 -0.49 -24.11
CA GLN A 16 -4.96 -0.13 -24.94
C GLN A 16 -4.67 1.38 -24.90
N ALA A 17 -5.70 2.22 -24.94
CA ALA A 17 -5.55 3.67 -24.77
C ALA A 17 -5.00 4.02 -23.38
N ALA A 18 -5.43 3.31 -22.31
CA ALA A 18 -4.87 3.52 -20.98
C ALA A 18 -3.38 3.15 -20.90
N CYS A 19 -2.96 2.07 -21.57
CA CYS A 19 -1.55 1.70 -21.69
C CYS A 19 -0.73 2.73 -22.48
N GLU A 20 -1.27 3.26 -23.57
CA GLU A 20 -0.63 4.30 -24.39
C GLU A 20 -0.46 5.60 -23.59
N LEU A 21 -1.51 6.05 -22.91
CA LEU A 21 -1.48 7.23 -22.06
C LEU A 21 -0.46 7.09 -20.91
N ALA A 22 -0.36 5.90 -20.31
CA ALA A 22 0.60 5.62 -19.24
C ALA A 22 2.07 5.59 -19.74
N ALA A 23 2.29 5.48 -21.05
CA ALA A 23 3.62 5.39 -21.66
C ALA A 23 4.05 6.65 -22.41
N LEU A 24 3.22 7.70 -22.46
CA LEU A 24 3.50 8.93 -23.20
C LEU A 24 4.84 9.56 -22.83
N ASP A 25 5.62 10.00 -23.83
CA ASP A 25 6.96 10.58 -23.63
C ASP A 25 6.95 11.87 -22.81
N ASP A 26 5.89 12.68 -22.90
CA ASP A 26 5.72 13.95 -22.19
C ASP A 26 5.17 13.82 -20.75
N VAL A 27 4.97 12.58 -20.28
CA VAL A 27 4.55 12.27 -18.91
C VAL A 27 5.73 11.80 -18.08
N ASP A 28 6.02 12.46 -16.96
CA ASP A 28 7.08 12.07 -16.02
C ASP A 28 6.61 11.03 -14.99
N GLN A 29 5.40 11.25 -14.45
CA GLN A 29 4.82 10.50 -13.33
C GLN A 29 3.50 9.86 -13.72
N VAL A 30 3.31 8.60 -13.32
CA VAL A 30 2.05 7.87 -13.50
C VAL A 30 1.54 7.41 -12.14
N THR A 31 0.36 7.87 -11.76
CA THR A 31 -0.34 7.37 -10.56
C THR A 31 -1.15 6.13 -10.90
N ALA A 32 -0.67 4.97 -10.47
CA ALA A 32 -1.33 3.68 -10.65
C ALA A 32 -2.40 3.47 -9.57
N ALA A 33 -3.61 3.99 -9.80
CA ALA A 33 -4.74 3.96 -8.85
C ALA A 33 -6.02 3.28 -9.40
N ILE A 34 -5.94 2.60 -10.55
CA ILE A 34 -7.02 1.74 -11.04
C ILE A 34 -7.17 0.57 -10.07
N VAL A 35 -8.38 0.24 -9.63
CA VAL A 35 -8.62 -0.83 -8.63
C VAL A 35 -8.45 -2.22 -9.25
N GLY A 36 -7.81 -3.13 -8.51
CA GLY A 36 -7.73 -4.55 -8.86
C GLY A 36 -6.78 -4.87 -10.02
N ALA A 37 -6.87 -6.09 -10.54
CA ALA A 37 -5.96 -6.58 -11.60
C ALA A 37 -6.09 -5.82 -12.94
N ALA A 38 -7.19 -5.09 -13.15
CA ALA A 38 -7.38 -4.25 -14.34
C ALA A 38 -6.33 -3.13 -14.47
N GLY A 39 -5.72 -2.71 -13.36
CA GLY A 39 -4.63 -1.73 -13.38
C GLY A 39 -3.27 -2.29 -13.82
N LEU A 40 -3.12 -3.61 -13.94
CA LEU A 40 -1.81 -4.25 -14.14
C LEU A 40 -1.19 -3.85 -15.49
N LEU A 41 -1.93 -3.96 -16.58
CA LEU A 41 -1.38 -3.70 -17.92
C LEU A 41 -0.98 -2.23 -18.13
N PRO A 42 -1.80 -1.23 -17.76
CA PRO A 42 -1.36 0.17 -17.81
C PRO A 42 -0.17 0.47 -16.90
N THR A 43 -0.11 -0.15 -15.71
CA THR A 43 1.02 0.01 -14.79
C THR A 43 2.31 -0.55 -15.38
N LEU A 44 2.26 -1.75 -16.00
CA LEU A 44 3.40 -2.32 -16.69
C LEU A 44 3.82 -1.50 -17.91
N ALA A 45 2.89 -0.84 -18.61
CA ALA A 45 3.21 0.07 -19.70
C ALA A 45 4.03 1.28 -19.20
N ALA A 46 3.60 1.91 -18.10
CA ALA A 46 4.36 2.99 -17.46
C ALA A 46 5.75 2.53 -17.00
N ILE A 47 5.84 1.34 -16.38
CA ILE A 47 7.11 0.75 -15.96
C ILE A 47 8.03 0.55 -17.17
N ARG A 48 7.53 -0.04 -18.25
CA ARG A 48 8.34 -0.32 -19.44
C ARG A 48 8.83 0.95 -20.13
N ALA A 49 8.07 2.03 -20.03
CA ALA A 49 8.45 3.36 -20.51
C ALA A 49 9.38 4.11 -19.54
N GLY A 50 9.85 3.48 -18.46
CA GLY A 50 10.83 4.06 -17.53
C GLY A 50 10.26 5.17 -16.64
N LYS A 51 8.94 5.24 -16.46
CA LYS A 51 8.28 6.31 -15.71
C LYS A 51 8.54 6.23 -14.21
N GLN A 52 8.30 7.33 -13.51
CA GLN A 52 8.12 7.31 -12.07
C GLN A 52 6.68 6.86 -11.76
N VAL A 53 6.53 5.65 -11.25
CA VAL A 53 5.23 5.02 -10.98
C VAL A 53 4.89 5.18 -9.51
N LEU A 54 3.82 5.94 -9.24
CA LEU A 54 3.25 6.13 -7.91
C LEU A 54 2.19 5.03 -7.70
N LEU A 55 2.57 3.98 -6.97
CA LEU A 55 1.79 2.75 -6.87
C LEU A 55 0.80 2.80 -5.70
N ALA A 56 -0.49 2.96 -6.01
CA ALA A 56 -1.59 2.82 -5.05
C ALA A 56 -2.34 1.48 -5.20
N ASN A 57 -2.30 0.88 -6.40
CA ASN A 57 -2.89 -0.42 -6.67
C ASN A 57 -1.95 -1.55 -6.20
N LYS A 58 -2.20 -2.02 -4.97
CA LYS A 58 -1.51 -3.17 -4.39
C LYS A 58 -1.78 -4.47 -5.14
N GLU A 59 -2.98 -4.68 -5.66
CA GLU A 59 -3.38 -5.91 -6.34
C GLU A 59 -2.52 -6.20 -7.58
N SER A 60 -2.06 -5.18 -8.29
CA SER A 60 -1.13 -5.33 -9.43
C SER A 60 0.21 -5.94 -8.99
N LEU A 61 0.76 -5.50 -7.86
CA LEU A 61 2.00 -6.07 -7.33
C LEU A 61 1.77 -7.45 -6.72
N VAL A 62 0.69 -7.64 -5.95
CA VAL A 62 0.35 -8.93 -5.34
C VAL A 62 0.20 -10.04 -6.39
N THR A 63 -0.51 -9.75 -7.48
CA THR A 63 -0.81 -10.75 -8.51
C THR A 63 0.35 -11.06 -9.45
N CYS A 64 1.24 -10.09 -9.69
CA CYS A 64 2.33 -10.22 -10.65
C CYS A 64 3.69 -10.49 -9.98
N GLY A 65 3.86 -10.05 -8.73
CA GLY A 65 4.99 -10.35 -7.84
C GLY A 65 6.35 -10.11 -8.48
N ARG A 66 7.18 -11.16 -8.54
CA ARG A 66 8.54 -11.10 -9.10
C ARG A 66 8.58 -10.53 -10.52
N LEU A 67 7.61 -10.88 -11.38
CA LEU A 67 7.57 -10.38 -12.75
C LEU A 67 7.40 -8.86 -12.82
N PHE A 68 6.59 -8.30 -11.92
CA PHE A 68 6.41 -6.85 -11.78
C PHE A 68 7.73 -6.19 -11.36
N MET A 69 8.35 -6.70 -10.29
CA MET A 69 9.59 -6.15 -9.79
C MET A 69 10.69 -6.23 -10.84
N ASP A 70 10.84 -7.38 -11.52
CA ASP A 70 11.87 -7.57 -12.56
C ASP A 70 11.67 -6.59 -13.72
N ALA A 71 10.43 -6.30 -14.12
CA ALA A 71 10.14 -5.26 -15.11
C ALA A 71 10.59 -3.87 -14.65
N VAL A 72 10.33 -3.50 -13.38
CA VAL A 72 10.81 -2.24 -12.78
C VAL A 72 12.33 -2.12 -12.91
N ARG A 73 13.06 -3.20 -12.57
CA ARG A 73 14.52 -3.20 -12.63
C ARG A 73 15.06 -3.14 -14.05
N GLN A 74 14.46 -3.89 -14.97
CA GLN A 74 14.90 -3.93 -16.38
C GLN A 74 14.72 -2.58 -17.08
N SER A 75 13.61 -1.89 -16.79
CA SER A 75 13.29 -0.60 -17.41
C SER A 75 13.83 0.61 -16.66
N GLN A 76 14.51 0.41 -15.52
CA GLN A 76 15.01 1.47 -14.63
C GLN A 76 13.91 2.45 -14.17
N ALA A 77 12.66 2.01 -14.19
CA ALA A 77 11.53 2.77 -13.67
C ALA A 77 11.70 2.98 -12.16
N GLN A 78 11.24 4.12 -11.66
CA GLN A 78 11.22 4.38 -10.23
C GLN A 78 9.83 4.05 -9.67
N LEU A 79 9.78 3.15 -8.69
CA LEU A 79 8.55 2.80 -8.00
C LEU A 79 8.48 3.55 -6.67
N LEU A 80 7.37 4.23 -6.41
CA LEU A 80 7.10 4.92 -5.14
C LEU A 80 5.79 4.42 -4.54
N PRO A 81 5.79 3.87 -3.32
CA PRO A 81 4.56 3.41 -2.68
C PRO A 81 3.66 4.59 -2.29
N LEU A 82 2.38 4.52 -2.68
CA LEU A 82 1.35 5.45 -2.25
C LEU A 82 0.52 4.93 -1.08
N ASP A 83 0.40 3.61 -0.95
CA ASP A 83 -0.30 3.03 0.19
C ASP A 83 0.33 3.50 1.52
N SER A 84 -0.50 3.82 2.50
CA SER A 84 -0.13 4.68 3.62
C SER A 84 0.97 4.05 4.47
N GLU A 85 0.84 2.75 4.72
CA GLU A 85 1.77 1.92 5.44
C GLU A 85 3.12 1.79 4.71
N HIS A 86 3.10 1.48 3.42
CA HIS A 86 4.33 1.31 2.64
C HIS A 86 5.03 2.63 2.40
N ASN A 87 4.30 3.73 2.22
CA ASN A 87 4.86 5.06 2.17
C ASN A 87 5.51 5.45 3.52
N ALA A 88 4.89 5.08 4.65
CA ALA A 88 5.46 5.27 5.97
C ALA A 88 6.74 4.45 6.19
N ILE A 89 6.76 3.19 5.76
CA ILE A 89 7.96 2.33 5.78
C ILE A 89 9.04 2.95 4.90
N PHE A 90 8.71 3.33 3.67
CA PHE A 90 9.64 3.95 2.73
C PHE A 90 10.29 5.20 3.33
N GLN A 91 9.50 6.10 3.92
CA GLN A 91 10.00 7.31 4.60
C GLN A 91 10.88 7.00 5.82
N SER A 92 10.72 5.82 6.43
CA SER A 92 11.46 5.37 7.61
C SER A 92 12.69 4.51 7.25
N LEU A 93 12.94 4.26 5.97
CA LEU A 93 14.08 3.50 5.47
C LEU A 93 15.28 4.40 5.12
N PRO A 94 16.51 3.88 5.14
CA PRO A 94 17.68 4.59 4.63
C PRO A 94 17.56 4.89 3.13
N GLU A 95 18.14 6.01 2.71
CA GLU A 95 18.11 6.46 1.31
C GLU A 95 18.66 5.41 0.33
N SER A 96 19.67 4.64 0.73
CA SER A 96 20.24 3.57 -0.09
C SER A 96 19.22 2.48 -0.42
N ILE A 97 18.33 2.13 0.52
CA ILE A 97 17.22 1.21 0.28
C ILE A 97 16.15 1.88 -0.59
N GLN A 98 15.80 3.13 -0.31
CA GLN A 98 14.80 3.88 -1.08
C GLN A 98 15.16 3.97 -2.58
N ARG A 99 16.45 4.12 -2.90
CA ARG A 99 16.95 4.18 -4.29
C ARG A 99 16.97 2.82 -5.01
N GLN A 100 16.90 1.71 -4.27
CA GLN A 100 16.96 0.35 -4.80
C GLN A 100 15.83 -0.51 -4.22
N LEU A 101 14.62 0.04 -4.30
CA LEU A 101 13.41 -0.56 -3.77
C LEU A 101 13.18 -1.96 -4.39
N GLY A 102 12.93 -2.95 -3.54
CA GLY A 102 12.69 -4.35 -3.94
C GLY A 102 13.94 -5.21 -4.14
N TYR A 103 15.14 -4.62 -4.01
CA TYR A 103 16.41 -5.31 -4.31
C TYR A 103 17.48 -5.19 -3.24
N SER A 104 17.37 -4.18 -2.38
CA SER A 104 18.30 -4.02 -1.26
C SER A 104 18.09 -5.11 -0.20
N SER A 105 19.17 -5.53 0.44
CA SER A 105 19.08 -6.32 1.67
C SER A 105 18.75 -5.38 2.84
N LEU A 106 17.76 -5.75 3.66
CA LEU A 106 17.44 -5.01 4.88
C LEU A 106 18.57 -5.13 5.92
N ASP A 107 19.06 -6.35 6.15
CA ASP A 107 20.10 -6.62 7.16
C ASP A 107 21.40 -5.86 6.88
N SER A 108 21.80 -5.73 5.60
CA SER A 108 23.03 -5.01 5.23
C SER A 108 22.97 -3.51 5.55
N HIS A 109 21.78 -2.99 5.84
CA HIS A 109 21.52 -1.60 6.22
C HIS A 109 21.08 -1.46 7.69
N GLY A 110 21.26 -2.51 8.48
CA GLY A 110 20.91 -2.52 9.89
C GLY A 110 19.40 -2.52 10.15
N VAL A 111 18.56 -2.73 9.13
CA VAL A 111 17.11 -2.88 9.30
C VAL A 111 16.84 -4.32 9.74
N SER A 112 16.28 -4.49 10.93
CA SER A 112 15.99 -5.81 11.49
C SER A 112 14.58 -6.28 11.13
N ARG A 113 13.59 -5.39 11.19
CA ARG A 113 12.18 -5.72 10.87
C ARG A 113 11.40 -4.51 10.37
N ILE A 114 10.40 -4.79 9.56
CA ILE A 114 9.33 -3.88 9.18
C ILE A 114 8.12 -4.17 10.07
N VAL A 115 7.51 -3.11 10.60
CA VAL A 115 6.31 -3.21 11.43
C VAL A 115 5.14 -2.58 10.70
N LEU A 116 4.27 -3.45 10.19
CA LEU A 116 3.07 -3.09 9.44
C LEU A 116 1.89 -2.93 10.40
N THR A 117 1.46 -1.69 10.60
CA THR A 117 0.34 -1.37 11.50
C THR A 117 -1.00 -1.52 10.78
N GLY A 118 -2.06 -1.98 11.44
CA GLY A 118 -3.43 -2.03 10.91
C GLY A 118 -4.49 -1.54 11.89
N SER A 119 -5.57 -0.93 11.41
CA SER A 119 -6.65 -0.40 12.29
C SER A 119 -7.42 -1.50 13.05
N GLY A 120 -7.44 -2.72 12.50
CA GLY A 120 -8.29 -3.84 12.93
C GLY A 120 -9.73 -3.78 12.40
N GLY A 121 -10.06 -2.76 11.60
CA GLY A 121 -11.37 -2.60 10.97
C GLY A 121 -12.52 -2.33 11.97
N PRO A 122 -13.76 -2.19 11.47
CA PRO A 122 -14.95 -1.95 12.29
C PRO A 122 -15.29 -3.10 13.26
N PHE A 123 -14.87 -4.34 12.96
CA PHE A 123 -15.22 -5.52 13.75
C PHE A 123 -14.20 -5.90 14.83
N ARG A 124 -13.21 -5.03 15.08
CA ARG A 124 -12.13 -5.26 16.05
C ARG A 124 -12.63 -5.68 17.43
N THR A 125 -13.68 -5.04 17.93
CA THR A 125 -14.23 -5.30 19.27
C THR A 125 -15.54 -6.08 19.24
N THR A 126 -16.00 -6.51 18.06
CA THR A 126 -17.24 -7.28 17.91
C THR A 126 -17.03 -8.69 18.45
N PRO A 127 -17.96 -9.25 19.26
CA PRO A 127 -17.89 -10.65 19.68
C PRO A 127 -17.90 -11.62 18.48
N LEU A 128 -17.08 -12.69 18.54
CA LEU A 128 -16.90 -13.61 17.41
C LEU A 128 -18.20 -14.33 17.00
N ASP A 129 -19.08 -14.62 17.96
CA ASP A 129 -20.39 -15.24 17.74
C ASP A 129 -21.36 -14.36 16.94
N GLN A 130 -21.08 -13.06 16.78
CA GLN A 130 -21.88 -12.13 16.01
C GLN A 130 -21.41 -11.98 14.55
N PHE A 131 -20.25 -12.55 14.18
CA PHE A 131 -19.63 -12.33 12.87
C PHE A 131 -20.52 -12.80 11.71
N ALA A 132 -21.24 -13.91 11.90
CA ALA A 132 -22.13 -14.49 10.89
C ALA A 132 -23.30 -13.57 10.49
N ALA A 133 -23.63 -12.57 11.32
CA ALA A 133 -24.72 -11.63 11.08
C ALA A 133 -24.25 -10.27 10.53
N MET A 134 -22.94 -10.06 10.37
CA MET A 134 -22.40 -8.77 9.92
C MET A 134 -22.74 -8.51 8.45
N THR A 135 -23.10 -7.26 8.14
CA THR A 135 -23.50 -6.85 6.78
C THR A 135 -22.40 -6.07 6.05
N PRO A 136 -22.46 -5.98 4.71
CA PRO A 136 -21.53 -5.15 3.94
C PRO A 136 -21.53 -3.67 4.34
N ASP A 137 -22.68 -3.13 4.74
CA ASP A 137 -22.77 -1.72 5.16
C ASP A 137 -22.08 -1.50 6.51
N GLN A 138 -22.21 -2.45 7.45
CA GLN A 138 -21.45 -2.43 8.71
C GLN A 138 -19.94 -2.56 8.46
N ALA A 139 -19.53 -3.43 7.54
CA ALA A 139 -18.13 -3.57 7.14
C ALA A 139 -17.57 -2.30 6.49
N CYS A 140 -18.41 -1.55 5.77
CA CYS A 140 -18.02 -0.29 5.13
C CYS A 140 -17.94 0.91 6.07
N ALA A 141 -18.48 0.81 7.30
CA ALA A 141 -18.46 1.88 8.30
C ALA A 141 -17.10 1.95 9.04
N HIS A 142 -16.03 2.23 8.28
CA HIS A 142 -14.66 2.24 8.82
C HIS A 142 -14.42 3.39 9.82
N PRO A 143 -13.78 3.16 10.98
CA PRO A 143 -13.68 4.15 12.05
C PRO A 143 -12.82 5.38 11.73
N ASN A 144 -11.78 5.21 10.88
CA ASN A 144 -10.74 6.24 10.69
C ASN A 144 -10.64 6.77 9.25
N TRP A 145 -11.23 6.08 8.27
CA TRP A 145 -10.94 6.31 6.85
C TRP A 145 -12.23 6.29 6.04
N SER A 146 -12.38 7.22 5.11
CA SER A 146 -13.46 7.19 4.10
C SER A 146 -12.90 6.61 2.81
N MET A 147 -13.31 5.38 2.48
CA MET A 147 -12.72 4.60 1.39
C MET A 147 -13.78 3.92 0.52
N GLY A 148 -13.37 3.38 -0.63
CA GLY A 148 -14.23 2.58 -1.50
C GLY A 148 -14.68 1.27 -0.86
N ARG A 149 -15.82 0.72 -1.30
CA ARG A 149 -16.45 -0.45 -0.64
C ARG A 149 -15.53 -1.68 -0.55
N LYS A 150 -14.77 -1.98 -1.61
CA LYS A 150 -13.87 -3.16 -1.66
C LYS A 150 -12.83 -3.10 -0.54
N ILE A 151 -12.05 -2.02 -0.47
CA ILE A 151 -11.02 -1.85 0.56
C ILE A 151 -11.62 -1.74 1.96
N SER A 152 -12.83 -1.17 2.13
CA SER A 152 -13.48 -1.13 3.44
C SER A 152 -13.86 -2.53 3.94
N VAL A 153 -14.38 -3.41 3.08
CA VAL A 153 -14.65 -4.81 3.43
C VAL A 153 -13.35 -5.56 3.71
N ASP A 154 -12.33 -5.38 2.87
CA ASP A 154 -11.01 -6.00 3.11
C ASP A 154 -10.37 -5.55 4.43
N SER A 155 -10.60 -4.30 4.84
CA SER A 155 -10.14 -3.79 6.14
C SER A 155 -10.91 -4.44 7.29
N ALA A 156 -12.21 -4.66 7.14
CA ALA A 156 -13.04 -5.35 8.15
C ALA A 156 -12.64 -6.81 8.37
N THR A 157 -12.17 -7.50 7.33
CA THR A 157 -11.67 -8.89 7.42
C THR A 157 -10.17 -8.98 7.69
N MET A 158 -9.46 -7.85 7.68
CA MET A 158 -8.00 -7.75 7.60
C MET A 158 -7.36 -8.44 6.39
N MET A 159 -8.13 -8.80 5.36
CA MET A 159 -7.57 -9.17 4.05
C MET A 159 -6.72 -8.03 3.47
N ASN A 160 -7.14 -6.78 3.68
CA ASN A 160 -6.39 -5.60 3.23
C ASN A 160 -4.96 -5.65 3.78
N LYS A 161 -4.82 -5.91 5.08
CA LYS A 161 -3.51 -6.01 5.75
C LYS A 161 -2.71 -7.23 5.27
N GLY A 162 -3.38 -8.31 4.89
CA GLY A 162 -2.76 -9.47 4.24
C GLY A 162 -2.17 -9.15 2.86
N LEU A 163 -2.92 -8.43 2.02
CA LEU A 163 -2.42 -7.96 0.72
C LEU A 163 -1.25 -6.98 0.88
N GLU A 164 -1.34 -6.09 1.86
CA GLU A 164 -0.26 -5.14 2.17
C GLU A 164 0.99 -5.84 2.73
N TYR A 165 0.83 -6.94 3.47
CA TYR A 165 1.96 -7.77 3.89
C TYR A 165 2.71 -8.34 2.68
N ILE A 166 1.99 -8.90 1.70
CA ILE A 166 2.57 -9.40 0.45
C ILE A 166 3.27 -8.27 -0.31
N GLU A 167 2.60 -7.13 -0.44
CA GLU A 167 3.14 -5.95 -1.11
C GLU A 167 4.43 -5.46 -0.43
N ALA A 168 4.46 -5.37 0.91
CA ALA A 168 5.63 -4.95 1.66
C ALA A 168 6.82 -5.90 1.47
N ARG A 169 6.56 -7.21 1.41
CA ARG A 169 7.61 -8.20 1.14
C ARG A 169 8.23 -8.02 -0.25
N TRP A 170 7.43 -7.66 -1.25
CA TRP A 170 7.94 -7.33 -2.57
C TRP A 170 8.67 -5.98 -2.62
N LEU A 171 8.05 -4.92 -2.11
CA LEU A 171 8.61 -3.55 -2.16
C LEU A 171 9.91 -3.43 -1.38
N PHE A 172 10.02 -4.08 -0.23
CA PHE A 172 11.16 -3.89 0.67
C PHE A 172 12.10 -5.10 0.71
N ASN A 173 11.85 -6.11 -0.13
CA ASN A 173 12.63 -7.34 -0.19
C ASN A 173 12.77 -8.02 1.18
N ALA A 174 11.68 -8.04 1.94
CA ALA A 174 11.64 -8.53 3.31
C ALA A 174 11.36 -10.04 3.38
N SER A 175 12.09 -10.74 4.25
CA SER A 175 11.76 -12.13 4.64
C SER A 175 10.51 -12.17 5.55
N ALA A 176 10.01 -13.38 5.83
CA ALA A 176 8.88 -13.54 6.75
C ALA A 176 9.27 -13.10 8.19
N GLU A 177 10.49 -13.45 8.61
CA GLU A 177 11.05 -13.14 9.92
C GLU A 177 11.32 -11.64 10.12
N GLN A 178 11.44 -10.90 9.01
CA GLN A 178 11.62 -9.46 8.96
C GLN A 178 10.29 -8.70 8.95
N MET A 179 9.14 -9.37 9.03
CA MET A 179 7.83 -8.72 9.01
C MET A 179 7.08 -8.92 10.33
N GLU A 180 6.50 -7.84 10.86
CA GLU A 180 5.58 -7.84 11.99
C GLU A 180 4.26 -7.18 11.57
N VAL A 181 3.12 -7.79 11.88
CA VAL A 181 1.80 -7.16 11.71
C VAL A 181 1.24 -6.86 13.09
N ILE A 182 0.92 -5.60 13.36
CA ILE A 182 0.35 -5.18 14.65
C ILE A 182 -0.92 -4.35 14.45
N LEU A 183 -1.84 -4.44 15.39
CA LEU A 183 -3.01 -3.57 15.46
C LEU A 183 -2.62 -2.23 16.06
N HIS A 184 -2.96 -1.15 15.38
CA HIS A 184 -2.90 0.22 15.86
C HIS A 184 -4.24 0.94 15.57
N PRO A 185 -5.22 0.84 16.48
CA PRO A 185 -6.57 1.36 16.33
C PRO A 185 -6.70 2.82 15.92
N GLN A 186 -5.75 3.67 16.34
CA GLN A 186 -5.81 5.11 16.12
C GLN A 186 -5.33 5.52 14.73
N SER A 187 -4.63 4.64 14.00
CA SER A 187 -4.09 4.89 12.66
C SER A 187 -3.27 6.19 12.56
N VAL A 188 -2.58 6.58 13.63
CA VAL A 188 -1.71 7.76 13.67
C VAL A 188 -0.29 7.41 13.27
N ILE A 189 0.24 6.31 13.83
CA ILE A 189 1.48 5.70 13.34
C ILE A 189 1.09 4.84 12.14
N HIS A 190 1.52 5.22 10.95
CA HIS A 190 1.12 4.55 9.71
C HIS A 190 1.92 3.29 9.42
N SER A 191 3.18 3.20 9.85
CA SER A 191 4.00 1.98 9.99
C SER A 191 5.40 2.34 10.50
N MET A 192 6.24 1.34 10.78
CA MET A 192 7.56 1.54 11.39
C MET A 192 8.64 0.61 10.83
N VAL A 193 9.90 0.94 11.10
CA VAL A 193 11.09 0.18 10.76
C VAL A 193 11.96 0.04 12.00
N ARG A 194 12.27 -1.20 12.40
CA ARG A 194 13.19 -1.54 13.49
C ARG A 194 14.61 -1.64 12.96
N TYR A 195 15.56 -1.14 13.74
CA TYR A 195 16.98 -1.23 13.46
C TYR A 195 17.69 -2.15 14.46
N ALA A 196 18.86 -2.67 14.07
CA ALA A 196 19.65 -3.63 14.84
C ALA A 196 20.20 -3.05 16.16
N ASP A 197 20.27 -1.72 16.28
CA ASP A 197 20.68 -1.02 17.50
C ASP A 197 19.54 -0.82 18.52
N GLY A 198 18.33 -1.31 18.21
CA GLY A 198 17.13 -1.14 19.03
C GLY A 198 16.30 0.09 18.69
N SER A 199 16.75 0.95 17.77
CA SER A 199 15.99 2.10 17.30
C SER A 199 14.76 1.66 16.50
N VAL A 200 13.71 2.48 16.56
CA VAL A 200 12.52 2.34 15.72
C VAL A 200 12.24 3.68 15.08
N LEU A 201 12.23 3.72 13.74
CA LEU A 201 11.78 4.88 12.98
C LEU A 201 10.34 4.66 12.54
N ALA A 202 9.53 5.71 12.66
CA ALA A 202 8.11 5.67 12.38
C ALA A 202 7.69 6.93 11.65
N GLN A 203 6.77 6.80 10.70
CA GLN A 203 6.08 7.95 10.14
C GLN A 203 4.69 8.06 10.76
N LEU A 204 4.38 9.28 11.21
CA LEU A 204 3.13 9.62 11.89
C LEU A 204 2.41 10.71 11.10
N GLY A 205 1.07 10.65 11.11
CA GLY A 205 0.23 11.65 10.47
C GLY A 205 -1.23 11.51 10.87
N THR A 206 -2.03 12.48 10.47
CA THR A 206 -3.48 12.29 10.41
C THR A 206 -3.80 11.25 9.33
N PRO A 207 -4.85 10.41 9.49
CA PRO A 207 -5.25 9.44 8.47
C PRO A 207 -5.80 10.13 7.22
N ASP A 208 -4.89 10.61 6.36
CA ASP A 208 -5.19 11.37 5.15
C ASP A 208 -4.21 11.04 4.02
N MET A 209 -4.74 10.50 2.92
CA MET A 209 -3.96 10.06 1.76
C MET A 209 -3.26 11.20 1.01
N ARG A 210 -3.66 12.46 1.21
CA ARG A 210 -2.96 13.60 0.60
C ARG A 210 -1.49 13.66 1.05
N THR A 211 -1.17 13.20 2.26
CA THR A 211 0.21 13.15 2.76
C THR A 211 1.10 12.17 1.98
N PRO A 212 0.78 10.86 1.88
CA PRO A 212 1.60 9.93 1.11
C PRO A 212 1.61 10.24 -0.40
N ILE A 213 0.51 10.78 -0.95
CA ILE A 213 0.44 11.25 -2.34
C ILE A 213 1.41 12.41 -2.58
N ALA A 214 1.35 13.46 -1.75
CA ALA A 214 2.27 14.60 -1.87
C ALA A 214 3.73 14.19 -1.66
N HIS A 215 4.00 13.25 -0.75
CA HIS A 215 5.33 12.70 -0.55
C HIS A 215 5.86 12.03 -1.82
N ALA A 216 5.08 11.13 -2.43
CA ALA A 216 5.55 10.39 -3.61
C ALA A 216 5.68 11.30 -4.84
N MET A 217 4.75 12.23 -5.06
CA MET A 217 4.81 13.18 -6.18
C MET A 217 5.99 14.14 -6.09
N ALA A 218 6.41 14.52 -4.88
CA ALA A 218 7.49 15.48 -4.69
C ALA A 218 8.84 14.84 -4.34
N TYR A 219 8.90 13.51 -4.18
CA TYR A 219 10.10 12.82 -3.73
C TYR A 219 11.30 13.13 -4.66
N PRO A 220 12.49 13.47 -4.11
CA PRO A 220 12.88 13.42 -2.70
C PRO A 220 12.60 14.70 -1.89
N GLN A 221 11.99 15.73 -2.49
CA GLN A 221 11.57 16.94 -1.79
C GLN A 221 10.23 16.75 -1.06
N ARG A 222 9.79 17.80 -0.36
CA ARG A 222 8.50 17.89 0.33
C ARG A 222 7.72 19.06 -0.24
N VAL A 223 6.40 18.89 -0.38
CA VAL A 223 5.47 19.96 -0.76
C VAL A 223 4.30 20.02 0.22
N ASN A 224 3.60 21.15 0.24
CA ASN A 224 2.38 21.29 1.04
C ASN A 224 1.27 20.41 0.43
N SER A 225 0.74 19.47 1.22
CA SER A 225 -0.38 18.59 0.83
C SER A 225 -1.76 19.18 1.15
N GLY A 226 -1.81 20.27 1.93
CA GLY A 226 -3.05 20.82 2.48
C GLY A 226 -3.65 20.04 3.65
N VAL A 227 -2.89 19.10 4.22
CA VAL A 227 -3.25 18.35 5.43
C VAL A 227 -2.86 19.16 6.67
N GLU A 228 -3.71 19.15 7.69
CA GLU A 228 -3.43 19.83 8.96
C GLU A 228 -2.27 19.16 9.71
N ALA A 229 -1.51 19.96 10.45
CA ALA A 229 -0.44 19.43 11.29
C ALA A 229 -1.02 18.55 12.41
N LEU A 230 -0.34 17.43 12.69
CA LEU A 230 -0.73 16.50 13.74
C LEU A 230 -0.60 17.16 15.12
N ASP A 231 -1.70 17.21 15.88
CA ASP A 231 -1.73 17.77 17.24
C ASP A 231 -1.57 16.66 18.29
N PHE A 232 -0.33 16.47 18.77
CA PHE A 232 0.00 15.46 19.78
C PHE A 232 -0.76 15.61 21.09
N CYS A 233 -1.19 16.82 21.46
CA CYS A 233 -1.95 17.05 22.68
C CYS A 233 -3.42 16.61 22.55
N ARG A 234 -3.93 16.43 21.32
CA ARG A 234 -5.33 16.04 21.04
C ARG A 234 -5.51 14.57 20.67
N ILE A 235 -4.45 13.88 20.25
CA ILE A 235 -4.51 12.47 19.81
C ILE A 235 -4.89 11.51 20.95
N GLY A 236 -4.50 11.81 22.18
CA GLY A 236 -4.70 10.94 23.33
C GLY A 236 -3.77 9.72 23.31
N SER A 237 -4.30 8.54 23.59
CA SER A 237 -3.49 7.31 23.75
C SER A 237 -3.26 6.59 22.43
N LEU A 238 -2.01 6.20 22.18
CA LEU A 238 -1.63 5.28 21.09
C LEU A 238 -1.51 3.88 21.67
N THR A 239 -2.25 2.92 21.13
CA THR A 239 -2.26 1.54 21.63
C THR A 239 -1.84 0.56 20.54
N PHE A 240 -1.26 -0.56 20.96
CA PHE A 240 -0.82 -1.64 20.08
C PHE A 240 -1.30 -2.98 20.62
N ALA A 241 -1.64 -3.90 19.73
CA ALA A 241 -2.00 -5.28 20.06
C ALA A 241 -1.61 -6.21 18.91
N GLU A 242 -1.50 -7.50 19.19
CA GLU A 242 -1.32 -8.52 18.15
C GLU A 242 -2.69 -8.85 17.50
N PRO A 243 -2.77 -9.04 16.17
CA PRO A 243 -3.96 -9.58 15.55
C PRO A 243 -4.13 -11.05 15.96
N GLU A 244 -5.38 -11.49 16.13
CA GLU A 244 -5.71 -12.86 16.51
C GLU A 244 -6.17 -13.66 15.28
N ARG A 245 -5.60 -14.86 15.06
CA ARG A 245 -5.93 -15.71 13.90
C ARG A 245 -7.40 -16.14 13.84
N GLU A 246 -8.02 -16.39 14.99
CA GLU A 246 -9.44 -16.73 15.07
C GLU A 246 -10.34 -15.58 14.60
N ARG A 247 -9.96 -14.34 14.92
CA ARG A 247 -10.69 -13.12 14.53
C ARG A 247 -10.43 -12.72 13.08
N TYR A 248 -9.19 -12.88 12.61
CA TYR A 248 -8.72 -12.37 11.32
C TYR A 248 -8.13 -13.48 10.43
N PRO A 249 -8.89 -14.53 10.09
CA PRO A 249 -8.36 -15.64 9.30
C PRO A 249 -7.83 -15.20 7.94
N CYS A 250 -8.44 -14.19 7.31
CA CYS A 250 -8.01 -13.67 6.01
C CYS A 250 -6.59 -13.10 6.01
N LEU A 251 -6.16 -12.43 7.09
CA LEU A 251 -4.78 -11.95 7.22
C LEU A 251 -3.80 -13.12 7.11
N TYR A 252 -4.05 -14.18 7.86
CA TYR A 252 -3.15 -15.33 7.90
C TYR A 252 -3.25 -16.19 6.65
N LEU A 253 -4.41 -16.26 5.98
CA LEU A 253 -4.51 -16.87 4.65
C LEU A 253 -3.60 -16.17 3.64
N ALA A 254 -3.47 -14.85 3.71
CA ALA A 254 -2.53 -14.11 2.85
C ALA A 254 -1.07 -14.41 3.16
N ILE A 255 -0.72 -14.50 4.45
CA ILE A 255 0.63 -14.90 4.88
C ILE A 255 0.94 -16.30 4.37
N ASP A 256 0.06 -17.27 4.62
CA ASP A 256 0.21 -18.67 4.20
C ASP A 256 0.28 -18.79 2.66
N ALA A 257 -0.55 -18.04 1.93
CA ALA A 257 -0.54 -18.05 0.46
C ALA A 257 0.76 -17.49 -0.13
N PHE A 258 1.38 -16.50 0.52
CA PHE A 258 2.66 -15.97 0.08
C PHE A 258 3.80 -16.97 0.29
N GLU A 259 3.78 -17.71 1.40
CA GLU A 259 4.73 -18.80 1.65
C GLU A 259 4.56 -19.95 0.65
N ALA A 260 3.31 -20.28 0.30
CA ALA A 260 3.00 -21.30 -0.72
C ALA A 260 3.42 -20.90 -2.14
N GLY A 261 3.60 -19.60 -2.40
CA GLY A 261 4.15 -19.05 -3.63
C GLY A 261 3.14 -18.34 -4.53
N GLN A 262 3.63 -17.87 -5.69
CA GLN A 262 2.93 -16.90 -6.52
C GLN A 262 1.55 -17.39 -7.01
N ALA A 263 1.41 -18.68 -7.35
CA ALA A 263 0.13 -19.23 -7.81
C ALA A 263 -0.97 -19.14 -6.73
N ALA A 264 -0.63 -19.47 -5.48
CA ALA A 264 -1.56 -19.36 -4.36
C ALA A 264 -1.89 -17.90 -4.05
N THR A 265 -0.90 -17.02 -4.12
CA THR A 265 -1.08 -15.57 -3.92
C THR A 265 -2.00 -14.94 -4.97
N THR A 266 -1.79 -15.26 -6.25
CA THR A 266 -2.64 -14.78 -7.35
C THR A 266 -4.06 -15.33 -7.23
N ALA A 267 -4.21 -16.60 -6.86
CA ALA A 267 -5.53 -17.20 -6.62
C ALA A 267 -6.25 -16.54 -5.43
N LEU A 268 -5.56 -16.26 -4.33
CA LEU A 268 -6.12 -15.59 -3.16
C LEU A 268 -6.65 -14.20 -3.50
N ASN A 269 -5.89 -13.40 -4.27
CA ASN A 269 -6.33 -12.06 -4.66
C ASN A 269 -7.59 -12.09 -5.55
N ALA A 270 -7.79 -13.18 -6.31
CA ALA A 270 -8.91 -13.32 -7.24
C ALA A 270 -10.17 -13.90 -6.58
N ALA A 271 -10.02 -14.74 -5.54
CA ALA A 271 -11.10 -15.42 -4.84
C ALA A 271 -11.89 -14.49 -3.91
#